data_AF-A0A224A9W3-F1
#
_entry.id   AF-A0A224A9W3-F1
#
_cell.length_a   1.000
_cell.length_b   1.000
_cell.length_c   1.000
_cell.angle_alpha   90.00
_cell.angle_beta   90.00
_cell.angle_gamma   90.00
#
_symmetry.space_group_name_H-M   'P 1'
#
loop_
_entity.id
_entity.type
_entity.pdbx_description
1 polymer ?
#
loop_
_entity_poly.entity_id
_entity_poly.type
_entity_poly.pdbx_seq_one_letter_code
_entity_poly.pdbx_strand_id
1 'polypeptide(L)'
;GGGLFALVFLAEYSSMLFLSVVTGLWYFGSSFTFMLMMSFLVILFYLFSRGVYPRFRYDLLMMVCWKSFLPFSLCLLILFIIPLNL
;
A
#
# COMPACT_ATOMS: atom_id res chain seq x y z
N GLY A 1 29.03 10.89 11.91
CA GLY A 1 27.69 11.44 11.65
C GLY A 1 26.81 10.63 10.70
N GLY A 2 27.33 9.69 9.89
CA GLY A 2 26.55 9.00 8.86
C GLY A 2 25.69 7.80 9.32
N GLY A 3 25.91 7.25 10.52
CA GLY A 3 25.20 6.05 10.98
C GLY A 3 23.68 6.25 11.09
N LEU A 4 23.24 7.39 11.63
CA LEU A 4 21.81 7.73 11.73
C LEU A 4 21.15 7.90 10.36
N PHE A 5 21.88 8.47 9.39
CA PHE A 5 21.40 8.61 8.02
C PHE A 5 21.24 7.25 7.31
N ALA A 6 22.18 6.33 7.54
CA ALA A 6 22.07 4.96 7.04
C ALA A 6 20.85 4.23 7.63
N LEU A 7 20.55 4.43 8.92
CA LEU A 7 19.39 3.83 9.57
C LEU A 7 18.06 4.37 9.04
N VAL A 8 17.98 5.67 8.70
CA VAL A 8 16.77 6.26 8.09
C VAL A 8 16.47 5.64 6.72
N PHE A 9 17.49 5.47 5.87
CA PHE A 9 17.28 4.80 4.59
C PHE A 9 16.90 3.34 4.76
N LEU A 10 17.61 2.61 5.64
CA LEU A 10 17.29 1.22 5.94
C LEU A 10 15.83 1.08 6.41
N ALA A 11 15.37 2.00 7.26
CA ALA A 11 14.00 2.03 7.74
C ALA A 11 13.00 2.27 6.60
N GLU A 12 13.23 3.24 5.71
CA GLU A 12 12.34 3.51 4.57
C GLU A 12 12.20 2.27 3.67
N TYR A 13 13.31 1.62 3.30
CA TYR A 13 13.28 0.39 2.49
C TYR A 13 12.63 -0.78 3.23
N SER A 14 12.89 -0.95 4.52
CA SER A 14 12.24 -2.00 5.32
C SER A 14 10.72 -1.79 5.40
N SER A 15 10.25 -0.56 5.47
CA SER A 15 8.81 -0.25 5.52
C SER A 15 8.11 -0.57 4.19
N MET A 16 8.77 -0.30 3.05
CA MET A 16 8.27 -0.66 1.72
C MET A 16 8.18 -2.18 1.55
N LEU A 17 9.21 -2.92 1.99
CA LEU A 17 9.19 -4.40 1.96
C LEU A 17 8.11 -4.96 2.89
N PHE A 18 8.00 -4.45 4.12
CA PHE A 18 6.99 -4.90 5.08
C PHE A 18 5.56 -4.72 4.54
N LEU A 19 5.25 -3.55 3.98
CA LEU A 19 3.93 -3.29 3.39
C LEU A 19 3.62 -4.24 2.23
N SER A 20 4.60 -4.57 1.39
CA SER A 20 4.39 -5.49 0.27
C SER A 20 4.00 -6.91 0.71
N VAL A 21 4.61 -7.42 1.80
CA VAL A 21 4.27 -8.73 2.37
C VAL A 21 2.88 -8.69 3.00
N VAL A 22 2.54 -7.62 3.73
CA VAL A 22 1.21 -7.44 4.32
C VAL A 22 0.13 -7.40 3.24
N THR A 23 0.37 -6.71 2.11
CA THR A 23 -0.58 -6.70 0.99
C THR A 23 -0.75 -8.08 0.36
N GLY A 24 0.33 -8.86 0.22
CA GLY A 24 0.24 -10.26 -0.26
C GLY A 24 -0.58 -11.15 0.66
N LEU A 25 -0.46 -10.96 1.97
CA LEU A 25 -1.22 -11.69 2.99
C LEU A 25 -2.73 -11.35 2.95
N TRP A 26 -3.09 -10.07 2.95
CA TRP A 26 -4.50 -9.65 3.01
C TRP A 26 -5.28 -9.98 1.73
N TYR A 27 -4.66 -9.87 0.56
CA TYR A 27 -5.38 -10.07 -0.71
C TYR A 27 -5.28 -11.51 -1.25
N PHE A 28 -4.18 -12.23 -1.01
CA PHE A 28 -3.87 -13.47 -1.74
C PHE A 28 -3.58 -14.69 -0.85
N GLY A 29 -4.13 -14.73 0.37
CA GLY A 29 -3.86 -15.72 1.43
C GLY A 29 -4.23 -17.19 1.18
N SER A 30 -4.07 -17.73 -0.03
CA SER A 30 -4.39 -19.14 -0.33
C SER A 30 -3.24 -20.12 -0.03
N SER A 31 -2.01 -19.77 -0.39
CA SER A 31 -0.84 -20.65 -0.21
C SER A 31 0.44 -19.85 -0.02
N PHE A 32 1.38 -20.40 0.75
CA PHE A 32 2.64 -19.73 1.08
C PHE A 32 3.47 -19.39 -0.17
N THR A 33 3.51 -20.30 -1.14
CA THR A 33 4.20 -20.10 -2.42
C THR A 33 3.56 -19.00 -3.25
N PHE A 34 2.22 -18.99 -3.34
CA PHE A 34 1.49 -17.96 -4.09
C PHE A 34 1.58 -16.59 -3.44
N MET A 35 1.50 -16.53 -2.11
CA MET A 35 1.68 -15.32 -1.32
C MET A 35 3.08 -14.71 -1.55
N LEU A 36 4.13 -15.55 -1.51
CA LEU A 36 5.49 -15.08 -1.79
C LEU A 36 5.60 -14.52 -3.22
N MET A 37 5.12 -15.26 -4.22
CA MET A 37 5.14 -14.80 -5.62
C MET A 37 4.40 -13.46 -5.79
N MET A 38 3.23 -13.30 -5.18
CA MET A 38 2.48 -12.04 -5.22
C MET A 38 3.20 -10.90 -4.50
N SER A 39 3.81 -11.17 -3.35
CA SER A 39 4.61 -10.15 -2.64
C SER A 39 5.79 -9.66 -3.47
N PHE A 40 6.48 -10.56 -4.20
CA PHE A 40 7.55 -10.18 -5.14
C PHE A 40 7.04 -9.30 -6.28
N LEU A 41 5.87 -9.62 -6.86
CA LEU A 41 5.25 -8.80 -7.89
C LEU A 41 4.92 -7.39 -7.38
N VAL A 42 4.41 -7.27 -6.14
CA VAL A 42 4.12 -5.97 -5.52
C VAL A 42 5.41 -5.16 -5.30
N ILE A 43 6.51 -5.79 -4.88
CA ILE A 43 7.81 -5.11 -4.73
C ILE A 43 8.30 -4.57 -6.08
N LEU A 44 8.20 -5.38 -7.14
CA LEU A 44 8.56 -4.94 -8.50
C LEU A 44 7.69 -3.77 -8.96
N PHE A 45 6.40 -3.81 -8.65
CA PHE A 45 5.49 -2.70 -8.94
C PHE A 45 5.87 -1.43 -8.18
N TYR A 46 6.24 -1.52 -6.90
CA TYR A 46 6.73 -0.38 -6.13
C TYR A 46 7.99 0.22 -6.77
N LEU A 47 8.96 -0.61 -7.16
CA LEU A 47 10.17 -0.14 -7.82
C LEU A 47 9.86 0.55 -9.16
N PHE A 48 8.97 -0.04 -9.96
CA PHE A 48 8.55 0.52 -11.24
C PHE A 48 7.81 1.86 -11.06
N SER A 49 6.91 1.95 -10.07
CA SER A 49 6.16 3.18 -9.78
C SER A 49 7.08 4.36 -9.44
N ARG A 50 8.20 4.11 -8.76
CA ARG A 50 9.20 5.14 -8.45
C ARG A 50 9.93 5.67 -9.69
N GLY A 51 10.04 4.86 -10.74
CA GLY A 51 10.70 5.24 -12.00
C GLY A 51 9.78 5.92 -13.01
N VAL A 52 8.48 5.62 -12.98
CA VAL A 52 7.53 6.07 -14.02
C VAL A 52 6.79 7.35 -13.65
N TYR A 53 6.45 7.55 -12.37
CA TYR A 53 5.58 8.66 -11.98
C TYR A 53 6.37 9.91 -11.58
N PRO A 54 5.99 11.10 -12.09
CA PRO A 54 6.52 12.36 -11.60
C PRO A 54 6.05 12.59 -10.15
N ARG A 55 6.85 13.33 -9.38
CA ARG A 55 6.52 13.64 -7.97
C ARG A 55 5.27 14.52 -7.91
N PHE A 56 4.23 14.04 -7.23
CA PHE A 56 3.04 14.84 -6.93
C PHE A 56 3.27 15.71 -5.69
N ARG A 57 2.74 16.94 -5.73
CA ARG A 57 2.73 17.84 -4.56
C ARG A 57 1.76 17.30 -3.51
N TYR A 58 2.12 17.48 -2.23
CA TYR A 58 1.36 16.98 -1.08
C TYR A 58 -0.11 17.43 -1.07
N ASP A 59 -0.42 18.64 -1.53
CA ASP A 59 -1.79 19.16 -1.54
C ASP A 59 -2.71 18.35 -2.46
N LEU A 60 -2.20 17.94 -3.62
CA LEU A 60 -2.96 17.13 -4.58
C LEU A 60 -3.19 15.72 -4.00
N LEU A 61 -2.18 15.14 -3.35
CA LEU A 61 -2.31 13.84 -2.67
C LEU A 61 -3.38 13.90 -1.57
N MET A 62 -3.34 14.93 -0.73
CA MET A 62 -4.32 15.12 0.33
C MET A 62 -5.74 15.28 -0.23
N MET A 63 -5.91 16.10 -1.28
CA MET A 63 -7.22 16.30 -1.92
C MET A 63 -7.78 14.98 -2.48
N VAL A 64 -6.95 14.14 -3.11
CA VAL A 64 -7.38 12.82 -3.60
C VAL A 64 -7.79 11.92 -2.43
N CYS A 65 -6.98 11.81 -1.37
CA CYS A 65 -7.32 11.00 -0.20
C CYS A 65 -8.66 11.41 0.44
N TRP A 66 -8.90 12.72 0.60
CA TRP A 66 -10.07 13.23 1.29
C TRP A 66 -11.34 13.25 0.42
N LYS A 67 -11.21 13.58 -0.86
CA LYS A 67 -12.38 13.75 -1.74
C LYS A 67 -12.78 12.48 -2.49
N SER A 68 -11.88 11.53 -2.74
CA SER A 68 -12.21 10.30 -3.46
C SER A 68 -12.11 9.05 -2.59
N PHE A 69 -10.96 8.80 -1.96
CA PHE A 69 -10.73 7.55 -1.23
C PHE A 69 -11.60 7.42 0.03
N LEU A 70 -11.71 8.49 0.82
CA LEU A 70 -12.50 8.49 2.06
C LEU A 70 -14.01 8.24 1.81
N PRO A 71 -14.72 8.97 0.92
CA PRO A 71 -16.13 8.70 0.69
C PRO A 71 -16.35 7.34 0.02
N PHE A 72 -15.41 6.87 -0.80
CA PHE A 72 -15.51 5.56 -1.45
C PHE A 72 -15.40 4.41 -0.43
N SER A 73 -14.45 4.48 0.51
CA SER A 73 -14.31 3.44 1.55
C SER A 73 -15.52 3.41 2.49
N LEU A 74 -16.06 4.58 2.85
CA LEU A 74 -17.28 4.68 3.67
C LEU A 74 -18.51 4.12 2.94
N CYS A 75 -18.65 4.38 1.64
CA CYS A 75 -19.73 3.84 0.83
C CYS A 75 -19.68 2.30 0.79
N LEU A 76 -18.51 1.71 0.53
CA LEU A 76 -18.32 0.26 0.55
C LEU A 76 -18.65 -0.37 1.90
N LEU A 77 -18.25 0.30 3.00
CA LEU A 77 -18.54 -0.18 4.35
C LEU A 77 -20.04 -0.18 4.65
N ILE A 78 -20.75 0.89 4.29
CA ILE A 78 -22.21 0.98 4.46
C ILE A 78 -22.92 -0.09 3.60
N LEU A 79 -22.50 -0.26 2.34
CA LEU A 79 -23.04 -1.29 1.44
C LEU A 79 -22.83 -2.71 1.95
N PHE A 80 -21.75 -2.99 2.68
CA PHE A 80 -21.53 -4.31 3.27
C PHE A 80 -22.39 -4.54 4.52
N ILE A 81 -22.61 -3.51 5.34
CA ILE A 81 -23.36 -3.62 6.61
C ILE A 81 -24.87 -3.74 6.38
N ILE A 82 -25.44 -3.00 5.42
CA ILE A 82 -26.89 -2.99 5.15
C ILE A 82 -27.48 -4.40 4.87
N PRO A 83 -26.95 -5.19 3.92
CA PRO A 83 -27.47 -6.53 3.65
C PRO A 83 -27.10 -7.55 4.74
N LEU A 84 -26.15 -7.23 5.63
CA LEU A 84 -25.77 -8.13 6.72
C LEU A 84 -26.76 -8.10 7.90
N ASN A 85 -27.60 -7.07 7.98
CA ASN A 85 -28.65 -6.92 9.00
C ASN A 85 -30.05 -7.36 8.50
N LEU A 86 -30.13 -8.01 7.33
CA LEU A 86 -31.35 -8.53 6.71
C LEU A 86 -31.20 -10.05 6.52
#